data_AF-A0A3N9MRT8-F1
#
_entry.id   AF-A0A3N9MRT8-F1
#
_cell.length_a   1.000
_cell.length_b   1.000
_cell.length_c   1.000
_cell.angle_alpha   90.00
_cell.angle_beta   90.00
_cell.angle_gamma   90.00
#
_symmetry.space_group_name_H-M   'P 1'
#
loop_
_entity.id
_entity.type
_entity.pdbx_description
1 polymer ?
#
loop_
_entity_poly.entity_id
_entity_poly.type
_entity_poly.pdbx_seq_one_letter_code
_entity_poly.pdbx_strand_id
1 'polypeptide(L)'
;MKRHSHAIALILAALLLGMTGCDEGINDYNSSAKISGYVLESTSNPAGIPGVKVIIESDEDSETPYLGPDRWFETDESGYFEGFIFLGADEDDPAEYTYVADLSVGYFMESGSFSWDGGITVGPGSHFMLPTVYRTWFGQNSGDSGQ
;
A
#
# COMPACT_ATOMS: atom_id res chain seq x y z
N MET A 1 22.73 -62.79 9.70
CA MET A 1 23.13 -62.16 10.98
C MET A 1 23.85 -60.85 10.68
N LYS A 2 23.35 -59.75 11.28
CA LYS A 2 24.06 -58.56 11.81
C LYS A 2 25.13 -57.87 10.92
N ARG A 3 24.83 -56.68 10.36
CA ARG A 3 24.96 -55.31 10.93
C ARG A 3 26.41 -54.87 11.24
N HIS A 4 26.92 -53.90 10.48
CA HIS A 4 27.80 -52.81 10.93
C HIS A 4 27.57 -51.62 9.97
N SER A 5 26.82 -50.58 10.37
CA SER A 5 27.32 -49.32 10.98
C SER A 5 28.22 -48.56 10.00
N HIS A 6 27.96 -47.33 9.57
CA HIS A 6 27.80 -46.14 10.40
C HIS A 6 26.90 -45.10 9.70
N ALA A 7 25.81 -44.74 10.37
CA ALA A 7 25.04 -43.55 10.09
C ALA A 7 25.82 -42.34 10.62
N ILE A 8 26.37 -41.52 9.71
CA ILE A 8 26.83 -40.16 10.02
C ILE A 8 26.09 -39.23 9.05
N ALA A 9 24.89 -38.85 9.44
CA ALA A 9 24.13 -37.75 8.85
C ALA A 9 23.07 -37.29 9.87
N LEU A 10 23.50 -37.10 11.12
CA LEU A 10 22.78 -36.36 12.14
C LEU A 10 23.71 -35.24 12.57
N ILE A 11 23.14 -34.06 12.83
CA ILE A 11 23.81 -32.77 13.13
C ILE A 11 24.07 -31.91 11.87
N LEU A 12 23.03 -31.62 11.09
CA LEU A 12 22.94 -30.35 10.34
C LEU A 12 21.50 -29.99 9.93
N ALA A 13 20.51 -30.50 10.67
CA ALA A 13 19.08 -30.23 10.43
C ALA A 13 18.39 -29.58 11.65
N ALA A 14 19.16 -29.03 12.60
CA ALA A 14 18.64 -28.37 13.81
C ALA A 14 18.98 -26.87 13.87
N LEU A 15 19.48 -26.28 12.76
CA LEU A 15 19.81 -24.85 12.66
C LEU A 15 18.97 -24.10 11.61
N LEU A 16 17.86 -24.69 11.16
CA LEU A 16 16.92 -24.08 10.20
C LEU A 16 15.51 -23.88 10.79
N LEU A 17 15.38 -23.94 12.12
CA LEU A 17 14.12 -23.68 12.85
C LEU A 17 14.07 -22.28 13.48
N GLY A 18 14.89 -21.34 12.98
CA GLY A 18 15.11 -20.04 13.63
C GLY A 18 14.71 -18.81 12.83
N MET A 19 13.92 -18.92 11.77
CA MET A 19 13.43 -17.76 11.01
C MET A 19 12.01 -17.96 10.48
N THR A 20 11.08 -18.42 11.32
CA THR A 20 9.73 -17.86 11.28
C THR A 20 9.73 -16.70 12.26
N GLY A 21 10.49 -15.65 11.92
CA GLY A 21 10.06 -14.33 12.33
C GLY A 21 8.73 -14.16 11.63
N CYS A 22 7.63 -14.41 12.34
CA CYS A 22 6.45 -13.65 12.07
C CYS A 22 6.93 -12.21 12.16
N ASP A 23 7.17 -11.60 11.00
CA ASP A 23 7.09 -10.16 10.89
C ASP A 23 5.60 -9.89 11.17
N GLU A 24 5.25 -9.89 12.46
CA GLU A 24 4.08 -9.21 12.96
C GLU A 24 4.40 -7.73 12.70
N GLY A 25 4.30 -7.35 11.42
CA GLY A 25 4.48 -5.99 10.96
C GLY A 25 3.67 -5.16 11.92
N ILE A 26 4.38 -4.35 12.69
CA ILE A 26 3.90 -3.66 13.87
C ILE A 26 2.54 -3.08 13.52
N ASN A 27 1.47 -3.76 13.93
CA ASN A 27 0.10 -3.32 13.65
C ASN A 27 -0.24 -2.29 14.73
N ASP A 28 0.60 -1.27 14.83
CA ASP A 28 0.43 -0.19 15.78
C ASP A 28 -0.57 0.76 15.16
N TYR A 29 -1.85 0.51 15.46
CA TYR A 29 -2.95 1.41 15.15
C TYR A 29 -2.67 2.86 15.58
N ASN A 30 -1.76 3.09 16.54
CA ASN A 30 -1.33 4.43 16.95
C ASN A 30 -0.33 5.11 15.99
N SER A 31 0.09 4.41 14.93
CA SER A 31 0.99 4.91 13.89
C SER A 31 0.47 4.69 12.45
N SER A 32 -0.74 4.16 12.31
CA SER A 32 -1.31 3.80 10.99
C SER A 32 -2.67 4.43 10.74
N ALA A 33 -2.97 4.73 9.48
CA ALA A 33 -4.30 5.09 9.02
C ALA A 33 -4.82 4.03 8.04
N LYS A 34 -6.14 3.77 8.06
CA LYS A 34 -6.81 2.95 7.05
C LYS A 34 -7.25 3.84 5.90
N ILE A 35 -7.00 3.40 4.68
CA ILE A 35 -7.51 4.03 3.45
C ILE A 35 -8.32 3.02 2.67
N SER A 36 -9.43 3.47 2.10
CA SER A 36 -10.24 2.68 1.17
C SER A 36 -10.85 3.55 0.09
N GLY A 37 -11.31 2.94 -1.00
CA GLY A 37 -11.99 3.66 -2.06
C GLY A 37 -12.63 2.74 -3.09
N TYR A 38 -13.27 3.37 -4.08
CA TYR A 38 -13.91 2.67 -5.20
C TYR A 38 -13.47 3.27 -6.53
N VAL A 39 -13.26 2.40 -7.51
CA VAL A 39 -13.09 2.76 -8.92
C VAL A 39 -14.21 2.12 -9.73
N LEU A 40 -15.06 2.95 -10.33
CA LEU A 40 -16.29 2.52 -10.99
C LEU A 40 -16.33 2.96 -12.47
N GLU A 41 -17.15 2.27 -13.27
CA GLU A 41 -17.36 2.60 -14.68
C GLU A 41 -17.92 4.02 -14.87
N SER A 42 -19.02 4.36 -14.19
CA SER A 42 -19.64 5.69 -14.22
C SER A 42 -20.64 5.87 -13.08
N THR A 43 -21.14 7.10 -12.91
CA THR A 43 -22.26 7.39 -11.98
C THR A 43 -23.55 6.67 -12.38
N SER A 44 -23.82 6.51 -13.68
CA SER A 44 -25.02 5.85 -14.21
C SER A 44 -24.94 4.32 -14.28
N ASN A 45 -23.74 3.78 -14.32
CA ASN A 45 -23.45 2.35 -14.30
C ASN A 45 -22.34 2.11 -13.26
N PRO A 46 -22.68 1.93 -11.98
CA PRO A 46 -21.70 1.82 -10.89
C PRO A 46 -21.08 0.42 -10.82
N ALA A 47 -20.74 -0.17 -11.96
CA ALA A 47 -19.99 -1.41 -12.02
C ALA A 47 -18.54 -1.16 -11.60
N GLY A 48 -17.99 -2.05 -10.77
CA GLY A 48 -16.60 -2.01 -10.33
C GLY A 48 -15.62 -2.27 -11.46
N ILE A 49 -14.46 -1.63 -11.39
CA ILE A 49 -13.34 -1.89 -12.30
C ILE A 49 -12.27 -2.65 -11.52
N PRO A 50 -12.08 -3.96 -11.74
CA PRO A 50 -11.02 -4.73 -11.10
C PRO A 50 -9.64 -4.40 -11.68
N GLY A 51 -8.60 -4.68 -10.89
CA GLY A 51 -7.21 -4.62 -11.35
C GLY A 51 -6.65 -3.21 -11.52
N VAL A 52 -7.33 -2.18 -11.00
CA VAL A 52 -6.81 -0.81 -10.98
C VAL A 52 -5.79 -0.71 -9.86
N LYS A 53 -4.56 -0.32 -10.20
CA LYS A 53 -3.50 -0.10 -9.22
C LYS A 53 -3.66 1.28 -8.61
N VAL A 54 -3.64 1.36 -7.28
CA VAL A 54 -3.70 2.61 -6.53
C VAL A 54 -2.38 2.75 -5.78
N ILE A 55 -1.66 3.84 -6.03
CA ILE A 55 -0.48 4.22 -5.25
C ILE A 55 -0.88 5.29 -4.23
N ILE A 56 -0.34 5.17 -3.03
CA ILE A 56 -0.37 6.21 -2.02
C ILE A 56 1.08 6.48 -1.64
N GLU A 57 1.48 7.73 -1.80
CA GLU A 57 2.86 8.20 -1.63
C GLU A 57 2.88 9.54 -0.89
N SER A 58 4.07 10.03 -0.58
CA SER A 58 4.24 11.32 0.08
C SER A 58 3.89 12.48 -0.85
N ASP A 59 3.20 13.48 -0.31
CA ASP A 59 3.03 14.76 -0.99
C ASP A 59 4.31 15.59 -0.81
N GLU A 60 5.15 15.65 -1.86
CA GLU A 60 6.45 16.34 -1.83
C GLU A 60 6.34 17.85 -1.58
N ASP A 61 5.17 18.44 -1.84
CA ASP A 61 4.91 19.87 -1.65
C ASP A 61 4.30 20.19 -0.26
N SER A 62 4.07 19.18 0.59
CA SER A 62 3.45 19.35 1.92
C SER A 62 4.42 19.86 2.99
N GLU A 63 3.91 20.71 3.89
CA GLU A 63 4.60 21.10 5.13
C GLU A 63 4.64 19.96 6.16
N THR A 64 3.78 18.95 6.01
CA THR A 64 3.66 17.76 6.86
C THR A 64 3.64 16.49 6.01
N PRO A 65 4.78 16.14 5.37
CA PRO A 65 4.83 15.04 4.42
C PRO A 65 4.65 13.69 5.10
N TYR A 66 4.06 12.74 4.38
CA TYR A 66 4.06 11.34 4.77
C TYR A 66 5.49 10.77 4.75
N LEU A 67 5.92 10.20 5.87
CA LEU A 67 7.26 9.63 6.03
C LEU A 67 7.28 8.10 5.93
N GLY A 68 6.13 7.49 5.68
CA GLY A 68 6.03 6.04 5.49
C GLY A 68 6.46 5.59 4.09
N PRO A 69 6.61 4.27 3.90
CA PRO A 69 6.86 3.71 2.58
C PRO A 69 5.63 3.86 1.68
N ASP A 70 5.84 4.07 0.38
CA ASP A 70 4.76 4.04 -0.60
C ASP A 70 3.95 2.75 -0.48
N ARG A 71 2.64 2.87 -0.67
CA ARG A 71 1.72 1.75 -0.62
C ARG A 71 1.01 1.57 -1.95
N TRP A 72 0.85 0.31 -2.31
CA TRP A 72 0.17 -0.12 -3.52
C TRP A 72 -1.02 -0.98 -3.14
N PHE A 73 -2.16 -0.68 -3.75
CA PHE A 73 -3.39 -1.45 -3.66
C PHE A 73 -3.86 -1.82 -5.06
N GLU A 74 -4.69 -2.85 -5.14
CA GLU A 74 -5.34 -3.26 -6.37
C GLU A 74 -6.82 -3.43 -6.10
N THR A 75 -7.67 -2.92 -6.99
CA THR A 75 -9.12 -3.06 -6.85
C THR A 75 -9.59 -4.48 -7.10
N ASP A 76 -10.54 -4.94 -6.29
CA ASP A 76 -11.21 -6.22 -6.46
C ASP A 76 -12.29 -6.19 -7.56
N GLU A 77 -13.01 -7.30 -7.74
CA GLU A 77 -14.12 -7.44 -8.70
C GLU A 77 -15.25 -6.40 -8.52
N SER A 78 -15.38 -5.81 -7.32
CA SER A 78 -16.35 -4.74 -7.04
C SER A 78 -15.78 -3.34 -7.29
N GLY A 79 -14.52 -3.24 -7.72
CA GLY A 79 -13.80 -1.98 -7.87
C GLY A 79 -13.34 -1.41 -6.52
N TYR A 80 -13.43 -2.17 -5.44
CA TYR A 80 -13.07 -1.74 -4.10
C TYR A 80 -11.61 -2.03 -3.80
N PHE A 81 -10.97 -1.14 -3.05
CA PHE A 81 -9.67 -1.40 -2.44
C PHE A 81 -9.65 -0.91 -1.00
N GLU A 82 -8.84 -1.55 -0.17
CA GLU A 82 -8.53 -1.07 1.16
C GLU A 82 -7.13 -1.49 1.61
N GLY A 83 -6.57 -0.73 2.54
CA GLY A 83 -5.42 -1.16 3.30
C GLY A 83 -4.94 -0.10 4.28
N PHE A 84 -3.78 -0.37 4.88
CA PHE A 84 -3.19 0.46 5.91
C PHE A 84 -1.92 1.13 5.38
N ILE A 85 -1.77 2.40 5.73
CA ILE A 85 -0.54 3.18 5.56
C ILE A 85 0.06 3.45 6.94
N PHE A 86 1.39 3.51 7.03
CA PHE A 86 2.11 3.76 8.28
C PHE A 86 2.71 5.14 8.22
N LEU A 87 2.27 6.06 9.07
CA LEU A 87 2.53 7.49 8.91
C LEU A 87 4.00 7.89 9.13
N GLY A 88 4.83 6.94 9.61
CA GLY A 88 6.24 7.16 9.90
C GLY A 88 6.44 7.85 11.25
N ALA A 89 7.68 7.83 11.74
CA ALA A 89 8.14 8.67 12.85
C ALA A 89 9.14 9.67 12.27
N ASP A 90 9.22 10.88 12.83
CA ASP A 90 10.26 11.84 12.44
C ASP A 90 11.65 11.22 12.71
N GLU A 91 12.56 11.31 11.74
CA GLU A 91 13.93 10.79 11.86
C GLU A 91 14.76 11.62 12.86
N ASP A 92 14.43 12.91 13.03
CA ASP A 92 15.12 13.83 13.93
C ASP A 92 14.59 13.75 15.38
N ASP A 93 13.32 13.36 15.55
CA ASP A 93 12.74 13.01 16.86
C ASP A 93 11.78 11.81 16.73
N PRO A 94 12.26 10.56 16.95
CA PRO A 94 11.41 9.38 16.90
C PRO A 94 10.33 9.33 18.00
N ALA A 95 10.32 10.28 18.94
CA ALA A 95 9.24 10.48 19.89
C ALA A 95 8.17 11.49 19.41
N GLU A 96 8.47 12.29 18.37
CA GLU A 96 7.54 13.18 17.68
C GLU A 96 6.99 12.48 16.45
N TYR A 97 5.93 11.71 16.64
CA TYR A 97 5.17 11.19 15.51
C TYR A 97 4.47 12.35 14.82
N THR A 98 4.66 12.48 13.51
CA THR A 98 3.76 13.28 12.69
C THR A 98 2.41 12.57 12.67
N TYR A 99 1.53 12.95 13.59
CA TYR A 99 0.19 12.38 13.74
C TYR A 99 -0.73 12.76 12.58
N VAL A 100 -0.28 13.64 11.69
CA VAL A 100 -1.07 14.18 10.60
C VAL A 100 -0.17 14.29 9.38
N ALA A 101 -0.39 13.47 8.37
CA ALA A 101 0.43 13.44 7.15
C ALA A 101 -0.43 13.70 5.91
N ASP A 102 0.12 14.44 4.95
CA ASP A 102 -0.47 14.62 3.64
C ASP A 102 0.08 13.59 2.65
N LEU A 103 -0.82 12.99 1.86
CA LEU A 103 -0.48 11.94 0.90
C LEU A 103 -0.99 12.26 -0.49
N SER A 104 -0.19 11.98 -1.50
CA SER A 104 -0.66 11.95 -2.89
C SER A 104 -1.25 10.58 -3.24
N VAL A 105 -2.25 10.58 -4.13
CA VAL A 105 -2.93 9.35 -4.56
C VAL A 105 -2.95 9.28 -6.08
N GLY A 106 -2.37 8.23 -6.63
CA GLY A 106 -2.36 7.93 -8.06
C GLY A 106 -3.12 6.65 -8.37
N TYR A 107 -3.79 6.63 -9.51
CA TYR A 107 -4.55 5.50 -10.03
C TYR A 107 -4.01 5.13 -11.41
N PHE A 108 -3.76 3.84 -11.63
CA PHE A 108 -3.19 3.32 -12.87
C PHE A 108 -3.98 2.11 -13.36
N MET A 109 -4.31 2.13 -14.65
CA MET A 109 -4.86 0.99 -15.37
C MET A 109 -4.31 0.97 -16.80
N GLU A 110 -4.54 -0.09 -17.55
CA GLU A 110 -3.99 -0.25 -18.90
C GLU A 110 -4.29 0.95 -19.82
N SER A 111 -5.52 1.48 -19.74
CA SER A 111 -5.98 2.58 -20.58
C SER A 111 -5.44 3.95 -20.20
N GLY A 112 -4.83 4.11 -19.02
CA GLY A 112 -4.51 5.45 -18.52
C GLY A 112 -4.13 5.54 -17.05
N SER A 113 -3.83 6.76 -16.64
CA SER A 113 -3.61 7.12 -15.24
C SER A 113 -4.44 8.34 -14.85
N PHE A 114 -4.66 8.48 -13.55
CA PHE A 114 -5.32 9.62 -12.94
C PHE A 114 -4.71 9.88 -11.56
N SER A 115 -4.40 11.13 -11.27
CA SER A 115 -4.12 11.62 -9.93
C SER A 115 -4.97 12.87 -9.72
N TRP A 116 -5.27 13.20 -8.47
CA TRP A 116 -5.80 14.52 -8.14
C TRP A 116 -4.76 15.30 -7.34
N ASP A 117 -4.79 16.61 -7.54
CA ASP A 117 -4.00 17.56 -6.76
C ASP A 117 -4.73 17.83 -5.43
N GLY A 118 -3.96 17.95 -4.36
CA GLY A 118 -4.46 18.12 -2.99
C GLY A 118 -4.32 16.81 -2.21
N GLY A 119 -3.18 16.67 -1.56
CA GLY A 119 -2.90 15.52 -0.71
C GLY A 119 -3.99 15.29 0.35
N ILE A 120 -4.17 14.03 0.73
CA ILE A 120 -5.11 13.65 1.78
C ILE A 120 -4.43 13.73 3.14
N THR A 121 -5.00 14.53 4.03
CA THR A 121 -4.55 14.63 5.42
C THR A 121 -5.14 13.50 6.25
N VAL A 122 -4.30 12.64 6.83
CA VAL A 122 -4.74 11.50 7.66
C VAL A 122 -3.99 11.47 8.99
N GLY A 123 -4.57 10.83 10.00
CA GLY A 123 -3.89 10.60 11.28
C GLY A 123 -4.06 9.19 11.84
N PRO A 124 -3.34 8.83 12.93
CA PRO A 124 -3.42 7.48 13.47
C PRO A 124 -4.81 7.05 13.89
N GLY A 125 -5.12 5.78 13.63
CA GLY A 125 -6.42 5.17 13.91
C GLY A 125 -7.57 5.72 13.05
N SER A 126 -7.30 6.68 12.17
CA SER A 126 -8.31 7.20 11.25
C SER A 126 -8.61 6.20 10.14
N HIS A 127 -9.83 6.30 9.61
CA HIS A 127 -10.22 5.64 8.38
C HIS A 127 -10.67 6.72 7.40
N PHE A 128 -9.93 6.88 6.31
CA PHE A 128 -10.27 7.79 5.23
C PHE A 128 -10.84 7.02 4.04
N MET A 129 -12.06 7.35 3.64
CA MET A 129 -12.65 6.87 2.40
C MET A 129 -12.38 7.88 1.29
N LEU A 130 -11.61 7.47 0.30
CA LEU A 130 -11.29 8.27 -0.87
C LEU A 130 -12.54 8.54 -1.72
N PRO A 131 -12.62 9.71 -2.38
CA PRO A 131 -13.64 9.96 -3.38
C PRO A 131 -13.69 8.85 -4.42
N THR A 132 -14.90 8.47 -4.84
CA THR A 132 -15.08 7.49 -5.92
C THR A 132 -14.48 8.03 -7.20
N VAL A 133 -13.58 7.25 -7.81
CA VAL A 133 -12.99 7.54 -9.13
C VAL A 133 -13.80 6.84 -10.21
N TYR A 134 -14.01 7.53 -11.33
CA TYR A 134 -14.70 6.98 -12.48
C TYR A 134 -13.74 6.74 -13.65
N ARG A 135 -14.02 5.73 -14.50
CA ARG A 135 -13.22 5.41 -15.70
C ARG A 135 -12.90 6.64 -16.56
N THR A 136 -13.85 7.57 -16.68
CA THR A 136 -13.71 8.76 -17.52
C THR A 136 -12.66 9.76 -17.02
N TRP A 137 -12.15 9.60 -15.80
CA TRP A 137 -11.13 10.47 -15.22
C TRP A 137 -9.71 10.04 -15.58
N PHE A 138 -9.53 8.79 -16.02
CA PHE A 138 -8.25 8.31 -16.50
C PHE A 138 -7.93 8.98 -17.84
N GLY A 139 -6.87 9.78 -17.86
CA GLY A 139 -6.31 10.31 -19.09
C GLY A 139 -5.77 9.16 -19.93
N GLN A 140 -5.93 9.20 -21.25
CA GLN A 140 -5.32 8.18 -22.10
C GLN A 140 -3.81 8.18 -21.89
N ASN A 141 -3.22 7.00 -21.69
CA ASN A 141 -1.78 6.83 -21.88
C ASN A 141 -1.50 7.09 -23.36
N SER A 142 -1.23 8.35 -23.72
CA SER A 142 -0.56 8.69 -24.96
C SER A 142 0.83 8.10 -24.83
N GLY A 143 0.98 6.83 -25.23
CA GLY A 143 2.26 6.19 -25.42
C GLY A 143 3.00 6.92 -26.53
N ASP A 144 3.52 8.10 -26.23
CA ASP A 144 4.57 8.73 -26.99
C ASP A 144 5.85 8.07 -26.48
N SER A 145 6.12 6.87 -27.00
CA SER A 145 7.47 6.35 -27.04
C SER A 145 8.25 7.26 -27.99
N GLY A 146 8.69 8.39 -27.43
CA GLY A 146 9.58 9.34 -28.06
C GLY A 146 10.80 8.60 -28.60
N GLN A 147 11.01 8.84 -29.89
CA GLN A 147 12.15 8.42 -30.70
C GLN A 147 13.48 8.95 -30.17
#